data_AF-K1PUT1-F1
#
_entry.id   AF-K1PUT1-F1
#
_cell.length_a   1.000
_cell.length_b   1.000
_cell.length_c   1.000
_cell.angle_alpha   90.00
_cell.angle_beta   90.00
_cell.angle_gamma   90.00
#
_symmetry.space_group_name_H-M   'P 1'
#
loop_
_entity.id
_entity.type
_entity.pdbx_description
1 polymer ?
#
loop_
_entity_poly.entity_id
_entity_poly.type
_entity_poly.pdbx_seq_one_letter_code
_entity_poly.pdbx_strand_id
1 'polypeptide(L)'
;MGVLDEEIASFDNSDRLRLKQTIQEIEEKLYARYSNIIGIEIGNDKRFDSPMQEGLGVVLYCLDKTLIPFGEKPLPTYIAEWPCEVLEDLFMLGKCPNTCSNYPDPGCSIGIPYDKFFGSCGFLYESKSKDNKYKSGFFTASHVAIKDFHKLYLATKPLSSHRLGTKDHFIVHPSYLENSNSNNKVGQVVESFCGNYGDPPIGIDVAVVKDVPPRTKGNDLQWQLPLT
;
A
#
# COMPACT_ATOMS: atom_id res chain seq x y z
N MET A 1 -6.08 -46.76 17.50
CA MET A 1 -4.87 -47.55 17.19
C MET A 1 -4.68 -47.44 15.68
N GLY A 2 -3.49 -46.99 15.25
CA GLY A 2 -3.15 -46.48 13.90
C GLY A 2 -3.25 -44.94 13.92
N VAL A 3 -2.20 -44.14 14.17
CA VAL A 3 -0.83 -44.10 13.64
C VAL A 3 -0.83 -44.08 12.12
N LEU A 4 -0.78 -42.86 11.57
CA LEU A 4 0.00 -42.37 10.43
C LEU A 4 -0.62 -41.04 9.99
N ASP A 5 -0.14 -39.96 10.57
CA ASP A 5 0.03 -38.67 9.89
C ASP A 5 1.32 -38.09 10.48
N GLU A 6 2.41 -38.68 9.95
CA GLU A 6 3.79 -38.34 10.21
C GLU A 6 4.11 -36.92 9.71
N GLU A 7 4.94 -36.26 10.51
CA GLU A 7 6.02 -35.36 10.08
C GLU A 7 5.64 -34.11 9.28
N ILE A 8 5.16 -33.09 9.99
CA ILE A 8 5.52 -31.71 9.64
C ILE A 8 7.02 -31.58 9.94
N ALA A 9 7.85 -31.49 8.90
CA ALA A 9 9.26 -31.16 9.01
C ALA A 9 9.41 -29.87 9.85
N SER A 10 9.83 -30.05 11.10
CA SER A 10 10.10 -28.97 12.04
C SER A 10 11.43 -28.32 11.65
N PHE A 11 11.40 -27.33 10.74
CA PHE A 11 12.57 -26.47 10.51
C PHE A 11 13.02 -25.86 11.83
N ASP A 12 14.33 -25.91 12.11
CA ASP A 12 14.89 -25.37 13.34
C ASP A 12 14.55 -23.87 13.45
N ASN A 13 14.11 -23.45 14.64
CA ASN A 13 13.84 -22.04 14.94
C ASN A 13 15.07 -21.16 14.69
N SER A 14 16.28 -21.73 14.76
CA SER A 14 17.53 -21.04 14.46
C SER A 14 17.64 -20.62 12.99
N ASP A 15 17.27 -21.47 12.04
CA ASP A 15 17.33 -21.18 10.60
C ASP A 15 16.27 -20.16 10.19
N ARG A 16 15.07 -20.24 10.79
CA ARG A 16 14.04 -19.20 10.64
C ARG A 16 14.51 -17.84 11.15
N LEU A 17 15.22 -17.81 12.27
CA LEU A 17 15.77 -16.58 12.82
C LEU A 17 16.87 -16.01 11.92
N ARG A 18 17.76 -16.86 11.40
CA ARG A 18 18.80 -16.47 10.45
C ARG A 18 18.20 -15.89 9.18
N LEU A 19 17.23 -16.58 8.57
CA LEU A 19 16.55 -16.09 7.38
C LEU A 19 15.86 -14.75 7.63
N LYS A 20 15.19 -14.60 8.79
CA LYS A 20 14.57 -13.33 9.17
C LYS A 20 15.59 -12.20 9.27
N GLN A 21 16.75 -12.46 9.88
CA GLN A 21 17.85 -11.49 9.97
C GLN A 21 18.39 -11.16 8.57
N THR A 22 18.60 -12.15 7.71
CA THR A 22 19.02 -11.96 6.33
C THR A 22 18.05 -11.06 5.57
N ILE A 23 16.73 -11.30 5.66
CA ILE A 23 15.71 -10.45 5.01
C ILE A 23 15.80 -9.02 5.55
N GLN A 24 15.86 -8.84 6.87
CA GLN A 24 15.95 -7.50 7.49
C GLN A 24 17.17 -6.69 7.03
N GLU A 25 18.30 -7.34 6.74
CA GLU A 25 19.52 -6.67 6.30
C GLU A 25 19.50 -6.25 4.82
N ILE A 26 18.67 -6.87 4.00
CA ILE A 26 18.66 -6.70 2.54
C ILE A 26 17.36 -6.10 1.99
N GLU A 27 16.29 -6.09 2.78
CA GLU A 27 14.93 -5.73 2.35
C GLU A 27 14.91 -4.38 1.63
N GLU A 28 15.48 -3.34 2.24
CA GLU A 28 15.56 -2.01 1.63
C GLU A 28 16.36 -2.02 0.31
N LYS A 29 17.42 -2.83 0.22
CA LYS A 29 18.23 -2.96 -1.00
C LYS A 29 17.45 -3.69 -2.10
N LEU A 30 16.58 -4.62 -1.74
CA LEU A 30 15.72 -5.32 -2.69
C LEU A 30 14.68 -4.36 -3.26
N TYR A 31 13.95 -3.63 -2.42
CA TYR A 31 12.99 -2.61 -2.88
C TYR A 31 13.66 -1.50 -3.70
N ALA A 32 14.90 -1.12 -3.36
CA ALA A 32 15.63 -0.11 -4.13
C ALA A 32 16.15 -0.61 -5.49
N ARG A 33 16.36 -1.92 -5.65
CA ARG A 33 16.92 -2.53 -6.88
C ARG A 33 15.85 -3.08 -7.82
N TYR A 34 14.71 -3.45 -7.28
CA TYR A 34 13.64 -4.12 -8.00
C TYR A 34 12.32 -3.40 -7.74
N SER A 35 11.95 -2.49 -8.64
CA SER A 35 10.73 -1.69 -8.49
C SER A 35 9.44 -2.49 -8.60
N ASN A 36 9.54 -3.74 -9.08
CA ASN A 36 8.42 -4.65 -9.23
C ASN A 36 8.13 -5.47 -7.96
N ILE A 37 9.00 -5.42 -6.93
CA ILE A 37 8.73 -6.11 -5.65
C ILE A 37 7.74 -5.29 -4.83
N ILE A 38 6.65 -5.94 -4.39
CA ILE A 38 5.58 -5.35 -3.56
C ILE A 38 5.47 -5.98 -2.17
N GLY A 39 6.19 -7.08 -1.93
CA GLY A 39 6.18 -7.77 -0.63
C GLY A 39 7.28 -8.82 -0.55
N ILE A 40 7.71 -9.12 0.68
CA ILE A 40 8.75 -10.12 0.97
C ILE A 40 8.29 -10.93 2.18
N GLU A 41 8.31 -12.26 2.07
CA GLU A 41 7.93 -13.15 3.16
C GLU A 41 8.89 -14.35 3.28
N ILE A 42 8.78 -15.06 4.40
CA ILE A 42 9.40 -16.37 4.59
C ILE A 42 8.41 -17.44 4.12
N GLY A 43 8.78 -18.20 3.09
CA GLY A 43 8.04 -19.33 2.58
C GLY A 43 8.47 -20.65 3.22
N ASN A 44 7.56 -21.64 3.20
CA ASN A 44 7.87 -23.03 3.56
C ASN A 44 7.41 -23.97 2.42
N ASP A 45 8.13 -25.08 2.28
CA ASP A 45 7.90 -26.37 1.59
C ASP A 45 6.91 -26.50 0.42
N LYS A 46 5.70 -25.96 0.51
CA LYS A 46 4.65 -26.23 -0.49
C LYS A 46 4.68 -25.28 -1.69
N ARG A 47 5.51 -24.25 -1.65
CA ARG A 47 5.54 -23.21 -2.69
C ARG A 47 6.74 -23.34 -3.62
N PHE A 48 7.89 -23.80 -3.13
CA PHE A 48 9.08 -23.94 -3.96
C PHE A 48 9.00 -25.16 -4.89
N ASP A 49 8.81 -24.92 -6.20
CA ASP A 49 8.73 -25.93 -7.28
C ASP A 49 10.04 -26.72 -7.54
N SER A 50 10.97 -26.73 -6.57
CA SER A 50 12.27 -27.39 -6.72
C SER A 50 12.25 -28.79 -6.12
N PRO A 51 12.43 -29.86 -6.93
CA PRO A 51 12.42 -31.25 -6.45
C PRO A 51 13.65 -31.64 -5.60
N MET A 52 14.51 -30.69 -5.22
CA MET A 52 15.77 -30.98 -4.52
C MET A 52 15.96 -30.33 -3.15
N GLN A 53 15.04 -29.48 -2.67
CA GLN A 53 15.12 -28.94 -1.30
C GLN A 53 13.73 -28.77 -0.71
N GLU A 54 13.33 -29.71 0.14
CA GLU A 54 12.50 -29.37 1.31
C GLU A 54 13.19 -28.18 2.00
N GLY A 55 12.51 -27.04 2.12
CA GLY A 55 13.25 -25.80 2.29
C GLY A 55 12.46 -24.58 2.72
N LEU A 56 12.86 -24.05 3.86
CA LEU A 56 12.68 -22.66 4.26
C LEU A 56 13.32 -21.72 3.21
N GLY A 57 12.60 -20.68 2.77
CA GLY A 57 13.11 -19.77 1.74
C GLY A 57 12.42 -18.40 1.72
N VAL A 58 12.78 -17.56 0.75
CA VAL A 58 12.20 -16.22 0.56
C VAL A 58 11.11 -16.24 -0.50
N VAL A 59 9.96 -15.68 -0.21
CA VAL A 59 8.91 -15.40 -1.20
C VAL A 59 8.96 -13.91 -1.54
N LEU A 60 9.15 -13.59 -2.81
CA LEU A 60 9.03 -12.23 -3.34
C LEU A 60 7.69 -12.11 -4.05
N TYR A 61 6.85 -11.20 -3.57
CA TYR A 61 5.63 -10.82 -4.26
C TYR A 61 5.95 -9.70 -5.26
N CYS A 62 5.49 -9.85 -6.49
CA CYS A 62 5.64 -8.86 -7.55
C CYS A 62 4.32 -8.66 -8.30
N LEU A 63 4.20 -7.58 -9.08
CA LEU A 63 2.98 -7.34 -9.86
C LEU A 63 2.90 -8.24 -11.10
N ASP A 64 4.04 -8.49 -11.74
CA ASP A 64 4.17 -9.31 -12.95
C ASP A 64 5.61 -9.86 -13.03
N LYS A 65 5.80 -11.18 -12.99
CA LYS A 65 7.14 -11.79 -12.94
C LYS A 65 7.86 -11.77 -14.30
N THR A 66 7.14 -11.49 -15.37
CA THR A 66 7.69 -11.39 -16.73
C THR A 66 8.21 -10.00 -17.05
N LEU A 67 7.81 -8.99 -16.25
CA LEU A 67 8.22 -7.61 -16.43
C LEU A 67 9.58 -7.35 -15.76
N ILE A 68 10.57 -7.00 -16.59
CA ILE A 68 11.88 -6.52 -16.14
C ILE A 68 11.95 -5.01 -16.45
N PRO A 69 11.87 -4.13 -15.44
CA PRO A 69 11.94 -2.70 -15.64
C PRO A 69 13.27 -2.29 -16.31
N PHE A 70 13.24 -1.22 -17.08
CA PHE A 70 14.41 -0.76 -17.82
C PHE A 70 15.56 -0.40 -16.87
N GLY A 71 16.71 -1.05 -17.04
CA GLY A 71 17.89 -0.86 -16.19
C GLY A 71 17.93 -1.77 -14.96
N GLU A 72 16.90 -2.56 -14.72
CA GLU A 72 16.88 -3.58 -13.66
C GLU A 72 17.25 -4.96 -14.20
N LYS A 73 17.54 -5.89 -13.28
CA LYS A 73 17.79 -7.30 -13.58
C LYS A 73 16.53 -8.12 -13.31
N PRO A 74 16.43 -9.34 -13.85
CA PRO A 74 15.40 -10.29 -13.41
C PRO A 74 15.41 -10.45 -11.88
N LEU A 75 14.23 -10.70 -11.31
CA LEU A 75 14.10 -10.98 -9.88
C LEU A 75 14.96 -12.21 -9.51
N PRO A 76 15.62 -12.18 -8.34
CA PRO A 76 16.57 -13.20 -7.97
C PRO A 76 15.87 -14.53 -7.67
N THR A 77 16.52 -15.64 -8.05
CA THR A 77 16.10 -16.99 -7.65
C THR A 77 16.69 -17.43 -6.32
N TYR A 78 17.64 -16.65 -5.78
CA TYR A 78 18.26 -16.85 -4.47
C TYR A 78 18.56 -15.51 -3.80
N ILE A 79 18.38 -15.50 -2.49
CA ILE A 79 18.74 -14.39 -1.62
C ILE A 79 19.74 -14.91 -0.59
N ALA A 80 20.99 -14.43 -0.69
CA ALA A 80 22.12 -15.05 0.01
C ALA A 80 22.17 -16.57 -0.30
N GLU A 81 22.11 -17.43 0.73
CA GLU A 81 22.04 -18.89 0.57
C GLU A 81 20.61 -19.44 0.40
N TRP A 82 19.58 -18.60 0.55
CA TRP A 82 18.19 -19.05 0.66
C TRP A 82 17.49 -19.08 -0.71
N PRO A 83 16.76 -20.17 -1.04
CA PRO A 83 16.00 -20.23 -2.27
C PRO A 83 14.92 -19.15 -2.28
N CYS A 84 14.69 -18.58 -3.45
CA CYS A 84 13.71 -17.52 -3.64
C CYS A 84 12.68 -17.88 -4.70
N GLU A 85 11.41 -17.73 -4.33
CA GLU A 85 10.27 -17.93 -5.21
C GLU A 85 9.59 -16.61 -5.46
N VAL A 86 9.25 -16.36 -6.73
CA VAL A 86 8.57 -15.15 -7.15
C VAL A 86 7.11 -15.48 -7.42
N LEU A 87 6.23 -14.84 -6.66
CA LEU A 87 4.79 -14.93 -6.84
C LEU A 87 4.25 -13.61 -7.40
N GLU A 88 3.34 -13.73 -8.35
CA GLU A 88 2.56 -12.58 -8.83
C GLU A 88 1.39 -12.38 -7.86
N ASP A 89 1.30 -11.18 -7.29
CA ASP A 89 0.20 -10.79 -6.41
C ASP A 89 -0.09 -9.30 -6.59
N LEU A 90 -1.28 -8.88 -6.17
CA LEU A 90 -1.73 -7.50 -6.24
C LEU A 90 -1.95 -7.01 -4.81
N PHE A 91 -1.12 -6.06 -4.36
CA PHE A 91 -1.40 -5.35 -3.13
C PHE A 91 -2.57 -4.39 -3.37
N MET A 92 -3.79 -4.86 -3.10
CA MET A 92 -4.95 -3.97 -3.04
C MET A 92 -4.87 -3.12 -1.79
N LEU A 93 -4.55 -1.84 -1.94
CA LEU A 93 -4.78 -0.87 -0.88
C LEU A 93 -6.28 -0.72 -0.64
N GLY A 94 -6.76 -1.20 0.51
CA GLY A 94 -8.05 -0.83 1.05
C GLY A 94 -9.21 -1.74 0.67
N LYS A 95 -9.35 -2.86 1.40
CA LYS A 95 -10.66 -3.36 1.84
C LYS A 95 -10.49 -4.27 3.06
N CYS A 96 -10.82 -3.78 4.27
CA CYS A 96 -11.00 -4.64 5.45
C CYS A 96 -12.34 -5.39 5.24
N PRO A 97 -12.35 -6.72 4.97
CA PRO A 97 -13.59 -7.44 4.62
C PRO A 97 -14.54 -7.59 5.81
N ASN A 98 -14.01 -7.51 7.02
CA ASN A 98 -14.74 -7.58 8.28
C ASN A 98 -14.45 -6.33 9.08
N THR A 99 -15.46 -5.77 9.74
CA THR A 99 -15.34 -4.67 10.70
C THR A 99 -14.04 -4.75 11.50
N CYS A 100 -13.08 -3.89 11.15
CA CYS A 100 -11.88 -3.65 11.91
C CYS A 100 -12.32 -3.03 13.27
N SER A 101 -12.66 -3.88 14.25
CA SER A 101 -13.33 -3.48 15.50
C SER A 101 -12.41 -2.88 16.56
N ASN A 102 -11.09 -3.03 16.42
CA ASN A 102 -10.09 -2.50 17.36
C ASN A 102 -8.90 -1.96 16.56
N TYR A 103 -8.84 -0.64 16.40
CA TYR A 103 -7.68 0.04 15.82
C TYR A 103 -6.57 0.18 16.87
N PRO A 104 -5.29 -0.02 16.49
CA PRO A 104 -4.18 0.41 17.32
C PRO A 104 -4.08 1.95 17.20
N ASP A 105 -4.33 2.64 18.32
CA ASP A 105 -4.19 4.08 18.55
C ASP A 105 -5.02 5.07 17.70
N PRO A 106 -5.66 6.08 18.34
CA PRO A 106 -6.34 7.17 17.64
C PRO A 106 -5.41 7.91 16.67
N GLY A 107 -5.74 7.95 15.38
CA GLY A 107 -4.91 8.58 14.35
C GLY A 107 -4.30 7.60 13.36
N CYS A 108 -4.96 6.48 13.07
CA CYS A 108 -4.55 5.59 11.98
C CYS A 108 -5.53 5.56 10.80
N SER A 109 -6.72 6.17 10.93
CA SER A 109 -7.70 6.23 9.84
C SER A 109 -7.86 7.62 9.23
N ILE A 110 -8.17 7.66 7.94
CA ILE A 110 -8.66 8.85 7.23
C ILE A 110 -10.10 8.63 6.80
N GLY A 111 -10.82 9.71 6.54
CA GLY A 111 -12.18 9.61 6.01
C GLY A 111 -12.71 10.90 5.41
N ILE A 112 -13.99 10.86 5.04
CA ILE A 112 -14.74 12.03 4.54
C ILE A 112 -15.30 12.79 5.76
N PRO A 113 -15.25 14.14 5.77
CA PRO A 113 -15.80 14.95 6.85
C PRO A 113 -17.23 14.55 7.22
N TYR A 114 -17.46 14.30 8.51
CA TYR A 114 -18.76 13.91 9.08
C TYR A 114 -19.40 12.65 8.47
N ASP A 115 -18.60 11.82 7.80
CA ASP A 115 -19.06 10.57 7.19
C ASP A 115 -18.59 9.35 7.98
N LYS A 116 -19.30 8.23 7.83
CA LYS A 116 -18.97 6.96 8.47
C LYS A 116 -18.01 6.12 7.63
N PHE A 117 -17.74 6.51 6.39
CA PHE A 117 -16.73 5.87 5.55
C PHE A 117 -15.33 6.31 5.97
N PHE A 118 -14.44 5.34 6.11
CA PHE A 118 -13.05 5.54 6.50
C PHE A 118 -12.16 4.51 5.79
N GLY A 119 -10.85 4.76 5.81
CA GLY A 119 -9.82 3.85 5.33
C GLY A 119 -8.44 4.27 5.85
N SER A 120 -7.39 3.62 5.37
CA SER A 120 -6.01 4.04 5.65
C SER A 120 -5.59 5.17 4.71
N CYS A 121 -4.67 6.02 5.16
CA CYS A 121 -3.86 6.77 4.20
C CYS A 121 -3.09 5.76 3.33
N GLY A 122 -3.00 6.02 2.03
CA GLY A 122 -2.18 5.21 1.13
C GLY A 122 -0.78 5.79 1.06
N PHE A 123 -0.19 5.83 -0.14
CA PHE A 123 1.21 6.23 -0.32
C PHE A 123 1.38 7.76 -0.30
N LEU A 124 2.24 8.26 0.57
CA LEU A 124 2.73 9.64 0.47
C LEU A 124 3.48 9.82 -0.86
N TYR A 125 3.34 10.98 -1.49
CA TYR A 125 4.09 11.31 -2.70
C TYR A 125 4.68 12.71 -2.61
N GLU A 126 5.84 12.87 -3.22
CA GLU A 126 6.42 14.15 -3.57
C GLU A 126 6.80 14.11 -5.06
N SER A 127 6.27 15.07 -5.82
CA SER A 127 6.56 15.20 -7.23
C SER A 127 7.82 16.00 -7.46
N LYS A 128 8.80 15.38 -8.12
CA LYS A 128 10.02 16.07 -8.59
C LYS A 128 9.79 16.92 -9.86
N SER A 129 8.65 16.78 -10.52
CA SER A 129 8.30 17.60 -11.68
C SER A 129 7.92 19.01 -11.27
N LYS A 130 8.57 20.01 -11.91
CA LYS A 130 8.28 21.43 -11.72
C LYS A 130 6.87 21.83 -12.19
N ASP A 131 6.29 21.03 -13.09
CA ASP A 131 4.97 21.29 -13.68
C ASP A 131 3.82 20.68 -12.86
N ASN A 132 4.13 19.86 -11.84
CA ASN A 132 3.12 19.32 -10.95
C ASN A 132 2.62 20.41 -10.00
N LYS A 133 1.41 20.91 -10.26
CA LYS A 133 0.74 21.94 -9.47
C LYS A 133 0.53 21.60 -7.99
N TYR A 134 0.57 20.33 -7.60
CA TYR A 134 0.26 19.90 -6.23
C TYR A 134 1.52 19.73 -5.37
N LYS A 135 2.70 19.54 -5.98
CA LYS A 135 4.01 19.33 -5.34
C LYS A 135 4.09 18.08 -4.46
N SER A 136 3.31 17.98 -3.38
CA SER A 136 3.29 16.86 -2.46
C SER A 136 1.87 16.51 -2.02
N GLY A 137 1.72 15.31 -1.47
CA GLY A 137 0.46 14.84 -0.93
C GLY A 137 0.48 13.35 -0.65
N PHE A 138 -0.66 12.70 -0.83
CA PHE A 138 -0.77 11.25 -0.74
C PHE A 138 -1.83 10.68 -1.68
N PHE A 139 -1.67 9.41 -2.03
CA PHE A 139 -2.67 8.62 -2.72
C PHE A 139 -3.52 7.85 -1.71
N THR A 140 -4.79 7.65 -2.00
CA THR A 140 -5.68 6.75 -1.26
C THR A 140 -6.74 6.19 -2.20
N ALA A 141 -7.62 5.29 -1.75
CA ALA A 141 -8.71 4.78 -2.56
C ALA A 141 -9.80 5.84 -2.77
N SER A 142 -10.38 5.95 -3.97
CA SER A 142 -11.42 6.96 -4.24
C SER A 142 -12.69 6.71 -3.44
N HIS A 143 -13.03 5.45 -3.14
CA HIS A 143 -14.19 5.15 -2.31
C HIS A 143 -14.06 5.65 -0.86
N VAL A 144 -12.82 5.87 -0.38
CA VAL A 144 -12.52 6.49 0.92
C VAL A 144 -12.54 8.02 0.82
N ALA A 145 -12.30 8.57 -0.36
CA ALA A 145 -12.02 9.99 -0.57
C ALA A 145 -13.20 10.79 -1.16
N ILE A 146 -14.09 10.15 -1.92
CA ILE A 146 -15.15 10.81 -2.69
C ILE A 146 -16.52 10.38 -2.18
N LYS A 147 -17.32 11.36 -1.75
CA LYS A 147 -18.74 11.11 -1.48
C LYS A 147 -19.47 10.81 -2.78
N ASP A 148 -20.34 9.79 -2.74
CA ASP A 148 -21.01 9.25 -3.93
C ASP A 148 -20.03 8.69 -4.99
N PHE A 149 -18.91 8.09 -4.58
CA PHE A 149 -17.88 7.55 -5.50
C PHE A 149 -18.45 6.63 -6.58
N HIS A 150 -19.54 5.88 -6.30
CA HIS A 150 -20.23 5.01 -7.26
C HIS A 150 -20.65 5.75 -8.54
N LYS A 151 -20.98 7.05 -8.45
CA LYS A 151 -21.32 7.87 -9.62
C LYS A 151 -20.11 8.10 -10.52
N LEU A 152 -18.92 8.25 -9.92
CA LEU A 152 -17.66 8.38 -10.65
C LEU A 152 -17.31 7.06 -11.35
N TYR A 153 -17.44 5.93 -10.62
CA TYR A 153 -17.21 4.59 -11.16
C TYR A 153 -18.09 4.29 -12.38
N LEU A 154 -19.40 4.53 -12.27
CA LEU A 154 -20.35 4.31 -13.37
C LEU A 154 -20.11 5.24 -14.57
N ALA A 155 -19.60 6.45 -14.32
CA ALA A 155 -19.32 7.40 -15.38
C ALA A 155 -18.04 7.05 -16.16
N THR A 156 -17.14 6.22 -15.61
CA THR A 156 -15.82 5.89 -16.17
C THR A 156 -15.01 7.14 -16.54
N LYS A 157 -15.12 8.18 -15.72
CA LYS A 157 -14.48 9.48 -15.96
C LYS A 157 -13.62 9.87 -14.76
N PRO A 158 -12.50 10.58 -14.97
CA PRO A 158 -11.79 11.22 -13.88
C PRO A 158 -12.66 12.29 -13.21
N LEU A 159 -12.39 12.59 -11.95
CA LEU A 159 -13.11 13.57 -11.15
C LEU A 159 -13.12 14.94 -11.82
N SER A 160 -11.99 15.35 -12.40
CA SER A 160 -11.85 16.59 -13.17
C SER A 160 -12.82 16.72 -14.35
N SER A 161 -13.31 15.59 -14.90
CA SER A 161 -14.28 15.54 -16.00
C SER A 161 -15.68 15.14 -15.56
N HIS A 162 -15.94 15.06 -14.25
CA HIS A 162 -17.22 14.63 -13.68
C HIS A 162 -17.87 15.75 -12.86
N ARG A 163 -19.20 15.75 -12.77
CA ARG A 163 -19.95 16.76 -11.98
C ARG A 163 -19.60 16.74 -10.49
N LEU A 164 -19.07 15.64 -9.97
CA LEU A 164 -18.57 15.59 -8.60
C LEU A 164 -17.33 16.47 -8.41
N GLY A 165 -16.52 16.69 -9.45
CA GLY A 165 -15.33 17.55 -9.39
C GLY A 165 -15.65 19.04 -9.24
N THR A 166 -16.91 19.45 -9.33
CA THR A 166 -17.31 20.85 -9.05
C THR A 166 -17.45 21.15 -7.55
N LYS A 167 -17.27 20.15 -6.70
CA LYS A 167 -17.36 20.28 -5.24
C LYS A 167 -15.99 20.04 -4.62
N ASP A 168 -15.76 20.67 -3.46
CA ASP A 168 -14.60 20.34 -2.65
C ASP A 168 -14.78 18.99 -1.95
N HIS A 169 -13.74 18.16 -2.03
CA HIS A 169 -13.66 16.88 -1.34
C HIS A 169 -12.46 16.95 -0.40
N PHE A 170 -12.72 16.98 0.91
CA PHE A 170 -11.67 17.03 1.93
C PHE A 170 -11.48 15.67 2.57
N ILE A 171 -10.27 15.43 3.07
CA ILE A 171 -9.93 14.27 3.89
C ILE A 171 -9.70 14.72 5.32
N VAL A 172 -10.24 13.98 6.28
CA VAL A 172 -10.05 14.21 7.71
C VAL A 172 -9.27 13.09 8.37
N HIS A 173 -8.56 13.45 9.44
CA HIS A 173 -7.76 12.53 10.24
C HIS A 173 -7.73 12.94 11.72
N PRO A 174 -7.93 12.01 12.67
CA PRO A 174 -8.52 10.68 12.46
C PRO A 174 -9.90 10.77 11.78
N SER A 175 -10.41 9.66 11.25
CA SER A 175 -11.76 9.63 10.68
C SER A 175 -12.83 9.95 11.74
N TYR A 176 -13.99 10.42 11.28
CA TYR A 176 -15.10 10.76 12.17
C TYR A 176 -15.62 9.55 12.98
N LEU A 177 -15.50 8.34 12.44
CA LEU A 177 -15.89 7.12 13.16
C LEU A 177 -14.94 6.80 14.30
N GLU A 178 -13.64 7.02 14.09
CA GLU A 178 -12.61 6.82 15.10
C GLU A 178 -12.65 7.91 16.19
N ASN A 179 -12.94 9.15 15.80
CA ASN A 179 -13.11 10.25 16.74
C ASN A 179 -14.16 11.25 16.22
N SER A 180 -15.38 11.16 16.75
CA SER A 180 -16.49 12.03 16.35
C SER A 180 -16.29 13.52 16.70
N ASN A 181 -15.31 13.82 17.56
CA ASN A 181 -14.92 15.19 17.88
C ASN A 181 -13.78 15.70 16.97
N SER A 182 -13.18 14.84 16.16
CA SER A 182 -12.17 15.19 15.17
C SER A 182 -12.81 15.36 13.80
N ASN A 183 -12.61 16.54 13.22
CA ASN A 183 -12.92 16.81 11.81
C ASN A 183 -11.77 17.60 11.18
N ASN A 184 -10.54 17.29 11.62
CA ASN A 184 -9.33 17.99 11.23
C ASN A 184 -9.03 17.64 9.78
N LYS A 185 -9.19 18.62 8.89
CA LYS A 185 -8.88 18.47 7.46
C LYS A 185 -7.37 18.40 7.28
N VAL A 186 -6.90 17.29 6.73
CA VAL A 186 -5.47 17.05 6.45
C VAL A 186 -5.15 17.09 4.97
N GLY A 187 -6.16 16.97 4.10
CA GLY A 187 -5.97 16.99 2.66
C GLY A 187 -7.22 17.39 1.88
N GLN A 188 -7.01 17.75 0.62
CA GLN A 188 -8.06 17.98 -0.36
C GLN A 188 -7.84 17.04 -1.55
N VAL A 189 -8.87 16.32 -1.98
CA VAL A 189 -8.81 15.50 -3.18
C VAL A 189 -8.78 16.44 -4.38
N VAL A 190 -7.76 16.27 -5.21
CA VAL A 190 -7.49 17.14 -6.36
C VAL A 190 -7.63 16.41 -7.69
N GLU A 191 -7.65 15.09 -7.66
CA GLU A 191 -8.06 14.22 -8.76
C GLU A 191 -8.52 12.89 -8.17
N SER A 192 -9.42 12.20 -8.86
CA SER A 192 -9.79 10.83 -8.52
C SER A 192 -10.19 10.09 -9.78
N PHE A 193 -9.76 8.84 -9.86
CA PHE A 193 -10.07 7.95 -10.95
C PHE A 193 -10.59 6.64 -10.39
N CYS A 194 -11.73 6.22 -10.91
CA CYS A 194 -12.35 4.96 -10.60
C CYS A 194 -12.85 4.41 -11.93
N GLY A 195 -12.14 3.43 -12.47
CA GLY A 195 -12.45 2.95 -13.81
C GLY A 195 -11.60 1.76 -14.18
N ASN A 196 -12.17 0.94 -15.05
CA ASN A 196 -11.49 -0.15 -15.70
C ASN A 196 -10.71 0.40 -16.91
N TYR A 197 -9.40 0.24 -16.91
CA TYR A 197 -8.52 0.59 -18.02
C TYR A 197 -8.18 -0.66 -18.83
N GLY A 198 -8.21 -0.56 -20.16
CA GLY A 198 -7.83 -1.64 -21.08
C GLY A 198 -8.91 -2.68 -21.38
N ASP A 199 -8.53 -3.67 -22.20
CA ASP A 199 -9.25 -4.91 -22.49
C ASP A 199 -8.28 -6.10 -22.29
N PRO A 200 -8.46 -6.96 -21.27
CA PRO A 200 -9.57 -6.97 -20.34
C PRO A 200 -9.54 -5.78 -19.35
N PRO A 201 -10.70 -5.38 -18.82
CA PRO A 201 -10.83 -4.25 -17.90
C PRO A 201 -10.06 -4.47 -16.59
N ILE A 202 -8.94 -3.76 -16.40
CA ILE A 202 -8.19 -3.71 -15.13
C ILE A 202 -8.48 -2.39 -14.45
N GLY A 203 -9.14 -2.44 -13.30
CA GLY A 203 -9.56 -1.24 -12.57
C GLY A 203 -8.56 -0.81 -11.50
N ILE A 204 -8.24 0.48 -11.46
CA ILE A 204 -7.60 1.10 -10.30
C ILE A 204 -8.58 2.07 -9.65
N ASP A 205 -8.71 1.97 -8.33
CA ASP A 205 -9.46 2.91 -7.51
C ASP A 205 -8.48 3.82 -6.76
N VAL A 206 -8.26 5.03 -7.28
CA VAL A 206 -7.25 5.95 -6.73
C VAL A 206 -7.72 7.41 -6.70
N ALA A 207 -7.51 8.04 -5.56
CA ALA A 207 -7.65 9.47 -5.33
C ALA A 207 -6.27 10.08 -5.06
N VAL A 208 -6.00 11.19 -5.72
CA VAL A 208 -4.83 12.04 -5.47
C VAL A 208 -5.25 13.12 -4.49
N VAL A 209 -4.61 13.14 -3.34
CA VAL A 209 -4.86 14.11 -2.28
C VAL A 209 -3.68 15.06 -2.20
N LYS A 210 -3.96 16.35 -2.18
CA LYS A 210 -2.99 17.40 -1.87
C LYS A 210 -3.05 17.69 -0.37
N ASP A 211 -1.90 17.84 0.25
CA ASP A 211 -1.81 18.24 1.65
C ASP A 211 -2.46 19.61 1.87
N VAL A 212 -3.27 19.70 2.92
CA VAL A 212 -3.70 21.00 3.45
C VAL A 212 -2.70 21.35 4.55
N PRO A 213 -1.93 22.44 4.40
CA PRO A 213 -0.99 22.83 5.44
C PRO A 213 -1.74 23.02 6.76
N PRO A 214 -1.14 22.61 7.89
CA PRO A 214 -1.77 22.78 9.19
C PRO A 214 -2.14 24.26 9.36
N ARG A 215 -3.35 24.53 9.87
CA ARG A 215 -3.71 25.88 10.28
C ARG A 215 -2.68 26.33 11.31
N THR A 216 -1.82 27.28 10.93
CA THR A 216 -0.94 27.96 11.88
C THR A 216 -1.85 28.71 12.84
N LYS A 217 -2.13 28.10 14.00
CA LYS A 217 -2.48 28.91 15.17
C LYS A 217 -1.28 29.79 15.40
N GLY A 218 -1.49 31.11 15.46
CA GLY A 218 -0.41 32.07 15.64
C GLY A 218 0.52 31.67 16.77
N ASN A 219 1.70 31.19 16.38
CA ASN A 219 3.01 31.38 16.97
C ASN A 219 3.96 30.43 16.26
N ASP A 220 5.02 31.02 15.70
CA ASP A 220 6.06 30.35 14.94
C ASP A 220 6.60 29.11 15.66
N LEU A 221 6.37 27.95 15.07
CA LEU A 221 7.24 26.80 15.24
C LEU A 221 7.86 26.53 13.88
N GLN A 222 9.04 27.11 13.68
CA GLN A 222 9.96 26.72 12.62
C GLN A 222 10.25 25.22 12.77
N TRP A 223 9.79 24.43 11.81
CA TRP A 223 10.30 23.08 11.62
C TRP A 223 11.76 23.20 11.15
N GLN A 224 12.70 23.12 12.10
CA GLN A 224 14.10 22.88 11.75
C GLN A 224 14.23 21.42 11.34
N LEU A 225 14.45 21.18 10.05
CA LEU A 225 14.94 19.90 9.56
C LEU A 225 16.33 19.67 10.15
N PRO A 226 16.62 18.49 10.74
CA PRO A 226 17.99 18.16 11.10
C PRO A 226 18.82 18.06 9.82
N LEU A 227 19.84 18.90 9.74
CA LEU A 227 20.88 18.80 8.73
C LEU A 227 21.72 17.55 9.04
N THR A 228 21.61 16.55 8.18
CA THR A 228 22.69 15.59 7.88
C THR A 228 22.64 15.27 6.40
#